data_AF-A0A536ZX59-F1
#
_entry.id   AF-A0A536ZX59-F1
#
_cell.length_a   1.000
_cell.length_b   1.000
_cell.length_c   1.000
_cell.angle_alpha   90.00
_cell.angle_beta   90.00
_cell.angle_gamma   90.00
#
_symmetry.space_group_name_H-M   'P 1'
#
loop_
_entity.id
_entity.type
_entity.pdbx_description
1 polymer ?
#
loop_
_entity_poly.entity_id
_entity_poly.type
_entity_poly.pdbx_seq_one_letter_code
_entity_poly.pdbx_strand_id
1 'polypeptide(L)'
;MSDEHDIYARWLAWGTYIALAVLIASFLAYAFALRDPHLPPQELVKLWAFPVDHYIVASGAPTGWGWLALLHKSDYLIFSAVAMLGLVTVVCYARLVPLLLAQGERWRALIAVLQVLVLLGAAFY
;
A
#
# COMPACT_ATOMS: atom_id res chain seq x y z
N MET A 1 21.76 17.48 16.20
CA MET A 1 20.61 17.03 15.40
C MET A 1 20.66 15.50 15.44
N SER A 2 19.72 14.86 16.12
CA SER A 2 19.90 13.50 16.67
C SER A 2 19.93 12.41 15.59
N ASP A 3 20.88 11.48 15.71
CA ASP A 3 21.13 10.35 14.80
C ASP A 3 19.88 9.52 14.45
N GLU A 4 18.88 9.51 15.33
CA GLU A 4 17.60 8.80 15.17
C GLU A 4 16.75 9.37 14.02
N HIS A 5 16.68 10.70 13.87
CA HIS A 5 15.94 11.34 12.78
C HIS A 5 16.58 11.02 11.42
N ASP A 6 17.90 10.91 11.38
CA ASP A 6 18.62 10.57 10.15
C ASP A 6 18.42 9.11 9.75
N ILE A 7 18.33 8.18 10.71
CA ILE A 7 17.99 6.77 10.42
C ILE A 7 16.56 6.65 9.88
N TYR A 8 15.61 7.33 10.52
CA TYR A 8 14.21 7.35 10.09
C TYR A 8 14.07 7.95 8.69
N ALA A 9 14.66 9.12 8.45
CA ALA A 9 14.59 9.82 7.17
C ALA A 9 15.21 8.99 6.04
N ARG A 10 16.36 8.34 6.28
CA ARG A 10 16.98 7.44 5.30
C ARG A 10 16.09 6.24 4.98
N TRP A 11 15.52 5.60 6.00
CA TRP A 11 14.65 4.44 5.79
C TRP A 11 13.39 4.80 5.00
N LEU A 12 12.75 5.90 5.37
CA LEU A 12 11.59 6.42 4.66
C LEU A 12 11.94 6.77 3.22
N ALA A 13 13.03 7.50 2.99
CA ALA A 13 13.48 7.88 1.65
C ALA A 13 13.71 6.65 0.77
N TRP A 14 14.45 5.64 1.25
CA TRP A 14 14.67 4.40 0.52
C TRP A 14 13.35 3.67 0.21
N GLY A 15 12.46 3.53 1.20
CA GLY A 15 11.16 2.91 1.00
C GLY A 15 10.33 3.63 -0.06
N THR A 16 10.30 4.97 -0.02
CA THR A 16 9.62 5.80 -1.02
C THR A 16 10.22 5.66 -2.40
N TYR A 17 11.56 5.67 -2.54
CA TYR A 17 12.21 5.51 -3.84
C TYR A 17 11.96 4.14 -4.46
N ILE A 18 12.03 3.06 -3.68
CA ILE A 18 11.74 1.71 -4.17
C ILE A 18 10.27 1.64 -4.60
N ALA A 19 9.34 2.10 -3.77
CA ALA A 19 7.92 2.07 -4.10
C ALA A 19 7.57 2.94 -5.31
N LEU A 20 8.22 4.09 -5.47
CA LEU A 20 8.10 4.93 -6.66
C LEU A 20 8.63 4.22 -7.92
N ALA A 21 9.78 3.56 -7.82
CA ALA A 21 10.34 2.78 -8.93
C ALA A 21 9.39 1.65 -9.34
N VAL A 22 8.81 0.93 -8.37
CA VAL A 22 7.80 -0.11 -8.62
C VAL A 22 6.54 0.49 -9.24
N LEU A 23 6.08 1.66 -8.76
CA LEU A 23 4.92 2.36 -9.33
C LEU A 23 5.14 2.71 -10.81
N ILE A 24 6.30 3.28 -11.14
CA ILE A 24 6.67 3.62 -12.52
C ILE A 24 6.76 2.36 -13.37
N ALA A 25 7.42 1.31 -12.89
CA ALA A 25 7.54 0.05 -13.61
C ALA A 25 6.17 -0.60 -13.87
N SER A 26 5.28 -0.62 -12.87
CA SER A 26 3.91 -1.12 -13.01
C SER A 26 3.09 -0.27 -13.98
N PHE A 27 3.24 1.05 -13.96
CA PHE A 27 2.56 1.94 -14.91
C PHE A 27 3.03 1.69 -16.35
N LEU A 28 4.33 1.55 -16.57
CA LEU A 28 4.87 1.21 -17.88
C LEU A 28 4.39 -0.17 -18.34
N ALA A 29 4.35 -1.16 -17.44
CA ALA A 29 3.80 -2.49 -17.73
C ALA A 29 2.35 -2.43 -18.22
N TYR A 30 1.53 -1.60 -17.58
CA TYR A 30 0.15 -1.34 -17.99
C TYR A 30 0.08 -0.58 -19.33
N ALA A 31 0.85 0.49 -19.49
CA ALA A 31 0.84 1.35 -20.67
C ALA A 31 1.28 0.62 -21.95
N PHE A 32 2.27 -0.27 -21.85
CA PHE A 32 2.73 -1.11 -22.95
C PHE A 32 1.90 -2.39 -23.14
N ALA A 33 0.81 -2.58 -22.37
CA ALA A 33 -0.02 -3.77 -22.40
C ALA A 33 0.79 -5.07 -22.28
N LEU A 34 1.83 -5.08 -21.44
CA LEU A 34 2.73 -6.22 -21.26
C LEU A 34 2.00 -7.46 -20.68
N ARG A 35 0.88 -7.25 -19.99
CA ARG A 35 -0.06 -8.31 -19.57
C ARG A 35 -1.50 -7.82 -19.64
N ASP A 36 -2.44 -8.75 -19.81
CA ASP A 36 -3.87 -8.45 -19.79
C ASP A 36 -4.30 -7.90 -18.43
N PRO A 37 -4.98 -6.74 -18.40
CA PRO A 37 -5.59 -6.24 -17.17
C PRO A 37 -6.76 -7.14 -16.74
N HIS A 38 -7.14 -7.05 -15.47
CA HIS A 38 -8.37 -7.68 -14.99
C HIS A 38 -9.59 -6.92 -15.52
N LEU A 39 -9.57 -5.58 -15.46
CA LEU A 39 -10.56 -4.73 -16.10
C LEU A 39 -9.95 -3.95 -17.27
N PRO A 40 -10.49 -4.08 -18.49
CA PRO A 40 -10.08 -3.21 -19.58
C PRO A 40 -10.47 -1.75 -19.28
N PRO A 41 -9.64 -0.76 -19.66
CA PRO A 41 -9.87 0.64 -19.35
C PRO A 41 -11.24 1.17 -19.81
N GLN A 42 -11.80 0.59 -20.88
CA GLN A 42 -13.10 0.96 -21.43
C GLN A 42 -14.27 0.55 -20.52
N GLU A 43 -14.15 -0.57 -19.81
CA GLU A 43 -15.15 -1.01 -18.83
C GLU A 43 -14.97 -0.27 -17.51
N LEU A 44 -13.72 0.02 -17.13
CA LEU A 44 -13.40 0.78 -15.93
C LEU A 44 -14.09 2.15 -15.92
N VAL A 45 -14.03 2.91 -17.02
CA VAL A 45 -14.68 4.23 -17.13
C VAL A 45 -16.21 4.14 -16.92
N LYS A 46 -16.84 3.05 -17.36
CA LYS A 46 -18.28 2.83 -17.16
C LYS A 46 -18.60 2.48 -15.72
N LEU A 47 -17.75 1.69 -15.07
CA LEU A 47 -17.96 1.17 -13.72
C LEU A 47 -17.59 2.19 -12.62
N TRP A 48 -16.68 3.12 -12.89
CA TRP A 48 -16.22 4.13 -11.93
C TRP A 48 -17.32 5.12 -11.47
N ALA A 49 -18.39 5.28 -12.27
CA ALA A 49 -19.52 6.12 -11.92
C ALA A 49 -20.48 5.47 -10.90
N PHE A 50 -20.36 4.15 -10.67
CA PHE A 50 -21.24 3.42 -9.77
C PHE A 50 -20.67 3.35 -8.34
N PRO A 51 -21.53 3.16 -7.32
CA PRO A 51 -21.10 2.87 -5.96
C PRO A 51 -20.18 1.65 -5.90
N VAL A 52 -19.29 1.61 -4.90
CA VAL A 52 -18.29 0.56 -4.74
C VAL A 52 -18.89 -0.85 -4.68
N ASP A 53 -20.08 -1.02 -4.09
CA ASP A 53 -20.78 -2.31 -4.03
C ASP A 53 -21.13 -2.81 -5.44
N HIS A 54 -21.61 -1.90 -6.29
CA HIS A 54 -21.93 -2.20 -7.69
C HIS A 54 -20.67 -2.47 -8.50
N TYR A 55 -19.59 -1.73 -8.24
CA TYR A 55 -18.29 -1.99 -8.85
C TYR A 55 -17.79 -3.39 -8.52
N ILE A 56 -17.82 -3.81 -7.24
CA ILE A 56 -17.34 -5.13 -6.82
C ILE A 56 -18.15 -6.24 -7.47
N VAL A 57 -19.49 -6.12 -7.47
CA VAL A 57 -20.38 -7.12 -8.09
C VAL A 57 -20.16 -7.21 -9.61
N ALA A 58 -20.00 -6.08 -10.29
CA ALA A 58 -19.86 -6.04 -11.75
C ALA A 58 -18.45 -6.43 -12.22
N SER A 59 -17.42 -6.09 -11.45
CA SER A 59 -16.02 -6.40 -11.79
C SER A 59 -15.58 -7.79 -11.33
N GLY A 60 -16.26 -8.38 -10.33
CA GLY A 60 -15.78 -9.59 -9.65
C GLY A 60 -14.46 -9.36 -8.88
N ALA A 61 -14.09 -8.11 -8.63
CA ALA A 61 -12.88 -7.77 -7.90
C ALA A 61 -12.95 -8.33 -6.47
N PRO A 62 -11.89 -9.01 -5.99
CA PRO A 62 -11.89 -9.46 -4.62
C PRO A 62 -11.74 -8.28 -3.65
N THR A 63 -12.32 -8.45 -2.47
CA THR A 63 -12.21 -7.50 -1.36
C THR A 63 -11.06 -7.88 -0.42
N GLY A 64 -10.68 -6.93 0.44
CA GLY A 64 -9.69 -7.14 1.47
C GLY A 64 -8.32 -7.54 0.94
N TRP A 65 -7.74 -8.64 1.41
CA TRP A 65 -6.44 -9.17 0.96
C TRP A 65 -6.49 -10.00 -0.33
N GLY A 66 -7.68 -10.26 -0.88
CA GLY A 66 -7.84 -11.14 -2.04
C GLY A 66 -7.19 -10.61 -3.33
N TRP A 67 -6.88 -9.31 -3.41
CA TRP A 67 -6.14 -8.71 -4.53
C TRP A 67 -4.75 -9.31 -4.74
N LEU A 68 -4.14 -9.93 -3.71
CA LEU A 68 -2.85 -10.62 -3.81
C LEU A 68 -2.89 -11.73 -4.87
N ALA A 69 -4.05 -12.37 -5.08
CA ALA A 69 -4.22 -13.38 -6.12
C ALA A 69 -4.17 -12.78 -7.54
N LEU A 70 -4.46 -11.49 -7.69
CA LEU A 70 -4.47 -10.78 -8.98
C LEU A 70 -3.17 -10.06 -9.30
N LEU A 71 -2.08 -10.26 -8.53
CA LEU A 71 -0.76 -9.68 -8.82
C LEU A 71 -0.23 -10.01 -10.22
N HIS A 72 -0.76 -11.05 -10.86
CA HIS A 72 -0.42 -11.37 -12.24
C HIS A 72 -1.06 -10.43 -13.28
N LYS A 73 -2.10 -9.67 -12.92
CA LYS A 73 -2.80 -8.70 -13.78
C LYS A 73 -2.17 -7.31 -13.70
N SER A 74 -2.11 -6.61 -14.84
CA SER A 74 -1.41 -5.31 -14.97
C SER A 74 -1.99 -4.19 -14.11
N ASP A 75 -3.32 -4.14 -13.96
CA ASP A 75 -4.04 -3.18 -13.12
C ASP A 75 -3.84 -3.43 -11.62
N TYR A 76 -3.61 -4.67 -11.20
CA TYR A 76 -3.29 -4.99 -9.81
C TYR A 76 -1.79 -4.85 -9.48
N LEU A 77 -0.91 -4.80 -10.49
CA LEU A 77 0.50 -4.45 -10.31
C LEU A 77 0.66 -3.00 -9.83
N ILE A 78 -0.11 -2.05 -10.37
CA ILE A 78 -0.07 -0.66 -9.88
C ILE A 78 -0.68 -0.56 -8.47
N PHE A 79 -1.74 -1.33 -8.19
CA PHE A 79 -2.33 -1.43 -6.87
C PHE A 79 -1.32 -1.94 -5.82
N SER A 80 -0.49 -2.91 -6.19
CA SER A 80 0.57 -3.44 -5.32
C SER A 80 1.61 -2.39 -4.94
N ALA A 81 1.97 -1.49 -5.86
CA ALA A 81 2.89 -0.39 -5.60
C ALA A 81 2.30 0.61 -4.58
N VAL A 82 1.00 0.92 -4.71
CA VAL A 82 0.28 1.77 -3.75
C VAL A 82 0.19 1.11 -2.38
N ALA A 83 -0.11 -0.19 -2.31
CA ALA A 83 -0.09 -0.95 -1.07
C ALA A 83 1.30 -0.93 -0.41
N MET A 84 2.36 -1.02 -1.22
CA MET A 84 3.74 -0.95 -0.74
C MET A 84 4.09 0.43 -0.16
N LEU A 85 3.63 1.54 -0.76
CA LEU A 85 3.75 2.88 -0.17
C LEU A 85 3.09 2.97 1.20
N GLY A 86 1.90 2.38 1.38
CA GLY A 86 1.23 2.30 2.68
C GLY A 86 2.02 1.48 3.70
N LEU A 87 2.59 0.35 3.28
CA LEU A 87 3.39 -0.54 4.14
C LEU A 87 4.71 0.11 4.59
N VAL A 88 5.32 1.01 3.80
CA VAL A 88 6.52 1.74 4.23
C VAL A 88 6.26 2.50 5.53
N THR A 89 5.09 3.13 5.66
CA THR A 89 4.66 3.82 6.88
C THR A 89 4.49 2.85 8.06
N VAL A 90 3.90 1.68 7.82
CA VAL A 90 3.74 0.61 8.83
C VAL A 90 5.10 0.16 9.36
N VAL A 91 6.06 -0.11 8.46
CA VAL A 91 7.41 -0.53 8.83
C VAL A 91 8.16 0.58 9.57
N CYS A 92 7.95 1.84 9.20
CA CYS A 92 8.50 2.99 9.93
C CYS A 92 8.02 3.02 11.38
N TYR A 93 6.71 2.94 11.61
CA TYR A 93 6.15 2.90 12.97
C TYR A 93 6.61 1.67 13.74
N ALA A 94 6.64 0.49 13.10
CA ALA A 94 7.11 -0.74 13.75
C ALA A 94 8.56 -0.64 14.23
N ARG A 95 9.44 0.04 13.47
CA ARG A 95 10.83 0.31 13.91
C ARG A 95 10.92 1.41 14.97
N LEU A 96 10.00 2.35 14.98
CA LEU A 96 9.96 3.43 15.96
C LEU A 96 9.50 2.93 17.34
N VAL A 97 8.58 1.97 17.39
CA VAL A 97 8.04 1.38 18.64
C VAL A 97 9.12 0.92 19.65
N PRO A 98 10.11 0.07 19.30
CA PRO A 98 11.12 -0.38 20.25
C PRO A 98 11.99 0.78 20.77
N LEU A 99 12.19 1.81 19.94
CA LEU A 99 12.95 3.00 20.29
C LEU A 99 12.21 3.87 21.31
N LEU A 100 10.90 4.09 21.11
CA LEU A 100 10.02 4.80 22.04
C LEU A 100 9.89 4.07 23.38
N LEU A 101 9.84 2.74 23.36
CA LEU A 101 9.83 1.92 24.57
C LEU A 101 11.15 2.05 25.35
N ALA A 102 12.30 2.09 24.66
CA ALA A 102 13.60 2.30 25.28
C ALA A 102 13.73 3.71 25.91
N GLN A 103 13.08 4.71 25.34
CA GLN A 103 13.02 6.08 25.88
C GLN A 103 11.95 6.28 26.97
N GLY A 104 11.20 5.23 27.34
CA GLY A 104 10.18 5.27 28.40
C GLY A 104 8.83 5.88 27.97
N GLU A 105 8.66 6.21 26.69
CA GLU A 105 7.48 6.90 26.16
C GLU A 105 6.34 5.94 25.79
N ARG A 106 5.79 5.28 26.82
CA ARG A 106 4.77 4.21 26.68
C ARG A 106 3.52 4.63 25.90
N TRP A 107 3.05 5.87 26.06
CA TRP A 107 1.86 6.34 25.36
C TRP A 107 2.06 6.50 23.85
N ARG A 108 3.23 7.00 23.44
CA ARG A 108 3.55 7.16 22.01
C ARG A 108 3.74 5.79 21.35
N ALA A 109 4.37 4.84 22.07
CA ALA A 109 4.49 3.46 21.60
C ALA A 109 3.11 2.79 21.42
N LEU A 110 2.17 3.00 22.36
CA LEU A 110 0.81 2.48 22.26
C LEU A 110 0.09 2.99 21.00
N ILE A 111 0.17 4.31 20.74
CA ILE A 111 -0.46 4.92 19.56
C ILE A 111 0.15 4.35 18.27
N ALA A 112 1.47 4.21 18.20
CA ALA A 112 2.15 3.64 17.04
C ALA A 112 1.72 2.18 16.78
N VAL A 113 1.58 1.37 17.83
CA VAL A 113 1.07 -0.01 17.73
C VAL A 113 -0.38 -0.01 17.24
N LEU A 114 -1.25 0.85 17.77
CA LEU A 114 -2.63 0.98 17.32
C LEU A 114 -2.72 1.38 15.85
N GLN A 115 -1.87 2.31 15.39
CA GLN A 115 -1.80 2.67 13.97
C GLN A 115 -1.41 1.49 13.09
N VAL A 116 -0.40 0.70 13.48
CA VAL A 116 -0.01 -0.51 12.76
C VAL A 116 -1.17 -1.49 12.68
N LEU A 117 -1.89 -1.71 13.78
CA LEU A 117 -3.05 -2.60 13.82
C LEU A 117 -4.18 -2.11 12.91
N VAL A 118 -4.49 -0.81 12.92
CA VAL A 118 -5.52 -0.23 12.04
C VAL A 118 -5.13 -0.36 10.57
N LEU A 119 -3.87 -0.08 10.22
CA LEU A 119 -3.40 -0.17 8.83
C LEU A 119 -3.40 -1.62 8.31
N LEU A 120 -3.06 -2.59 9.16
CA LEU A 120 -3.17 -4.02 8.82
C LEU A 120 -4.64 -4.48 8.78
N GLY A 121 -5.48 -3.93 9.68
CA GLY A 121 -6.90 -4.19 9.80
C GLY A 121 -7.74 -3.63 8.64
N ALA A 122 -7.27 -2.59 7.96
CA ALA A 122 -8.00 -1.90 6.90
C ALA A 122 -8.39 -2.81 5.72
N ALA A 123 -7.60 -3.84 5.44
CA ALA A 123 -7.88 -4.82 4.39
C ALA A 123 -8.68 -6.05 4.90
N PHE A 124 -9.18 -6.04 6.13
CA PHE A 124 -10.09 -7.08 6.65
C PHE A 124 -11.57 -6.68 6.58
N TYR A 125 -11.87 -5.45 6.16
CA TYR A 125 -13.21 -4.90 5.97
C TYR A 125 -13.46 -4.61 4.48
#